data_AF-A0A7S3TTG3-F1
#
_entry.id   AF-A0A7S3TTG3-F1
#
_cell.length_a   1.000
_cell.length_b   1.000
_cell.length_c   1.000
_cell.angle_alpha   90.00
_cell.angle_beta   90.00
_cell.angle_gamma   90.00
#
_symmetry.space_group_name_H-M   'P 1'
#
loop_
_entity.id
_entity.type
_entity.pdbx_description
1 polymer ?
#
loop_
_entity_poly.entity_id
_entity_poly.type
_entity_poly.pdbx_seq_one_letter_code
_entity_poly.pdbx_strand_id
1 'polypeptide(L)'
;MEKLYGYNKAMSTRFSGQGALATMTRSSLASDVELEAALPESVDWRKRDNILTPVKSQGACGSCWAVAATEAIESNIAIETGKLLSLSPQGLTSCVSNPRRCGGDGGCQGATSEMAFNHTMRHGIAEIWQYPYVSGVT
;
A
#
# COMPACT_ATOMS: atom_id res chain seq x y z
N MET A 1 19.61 -7.36 -0.77
CA MET A 1 18.28 -7.92 -0.40
C MET A 1 18.19 -7.92 1.12
N GLU A 2 17.90 -6.78 1.72
CA GLU A 2 17.80 -6.67 3.18
C GLU A 2 16.54 -5.90 3.55
N LYS A 3 15.60 -6.65 4.14
CA LYS A 3 14.71 -6.24 5.21
C LYS A 3 13.91 -4.96 4.95
N LEU A 4 12.68 -5.13 4.45
CA LEU A 4 11.55 -4.37 4.98
C LEU A 4 11.58 -4.54 6.51
N TYR A 5 12.08 -3.54 7.24
CA TYR A 5 12.18 -3.61 8.69
C TYR A 5 10.78 -3.70 9.29
N GLY A 6 10.46 -4.86 9.86
CA GLY A 6 9.12 -5.23 10.35
C GLY A 6 8.44 -6.34 9.54
N TYR A 7 8.92 -6.68 8.34
CA TYR A 7 8.43 -7.80 7.54
C TYR A 7 9.45 -8.94 7.52
N ASN A 8 9.10 -10.06 8.16
CA ASN A 8 9.92 -11.28 8.12
C ASN A 8 9.48 -12.18 6.95
N LYS A 9 10.24 -12.17 5.85
CA LYS A 9 9.96 -12.99 4.66
C LYS A 9 9.90 -14.49 4.95
N ALA A 10 10.57 -14.98 6.00
CA ALA A 10 10.55 -16.40 6.38
C ALA A 10 9.17 -16.87 6.89
N MET A 11 8.29 -15.94 7.28
CA MET A 11 6.96 -16.22 7.81
C MET A 11 5.91 -16.49 6.70
N SER A 12 6.24 -16.24 5.43
CA SER A 12 5.34 -16.48 4.28
C SER A 12 5.37 -17.93 3.75
N THR A 13 6.43 -18.68 4.08
CA THR A 13 6.73 -19.98 3.41
C THR A 13 6.32 -21.25 4.17
N ARG A 14 5.44 -21.19 5.18
CA ARG A 14 4.96 -22.40 5.88
C ARG A 14 3.43 -22.53 5.86
N PHE A 15 2.88 -22.89 4.71
CA PHE A 15 1.62 -23.63 4.64
C PHE A 15 1.79 -24.82 3.70
N SER A 16 2.40 -25.88 4.23
CA SER A 16 2.50 -27.19 3.60
C SER A 16 2.23 -28.20 4.70
N GLY A 17 1.00 -28.70 4.76
CA GLY A 17 0.64 -29.77 5.68
C GLY A 17 -0.80 -30.20 5.54
N GLN A 18 -1.03 -31.27 4.78
CA GLN A 18 -2.23 -32.09 4.91
C GLN A 18 -2.32 -32.66 6.34
N GLY A 19 -3.50 -32.61 6.97
CA GLY A 19 -3.72 -33.23 8.28
C GLY A 19 -5.20 -33.26 8.66
N ALA A 20 -5.66 -34.43 9.11
CA ALA A 20 -7.05 -34.85 9.29
C ALA A 20 -7.95 -33.94 10.14
N LEU A 21 -9.27 -34.04 9.88
CA LEU A 21 -10.36 -33.48 10.68
C LEU A 21 -10.34 -34.07 12.11
N ALA A 22 -9.72 -33.35 13.03
CA ALA A 22 -9.90 -33.56 14.47
C ALA A 22 -10.85 -32.49 15.01
N THR A 23 -11.83 -32.91 15.81
CA THR A 23 -12.81 -32.04 16.46
C THR A 23 -12.10 -31.03 17.36
N MET A 24 -11.99 -29.78 16.92
CA MET A 24 -11.26 -28.75 17.65
C MET A 24 -12.09 -28.20 18.81
N THR A 25 -11.60 -28.39 20.04
CA THR A 25 -12.09 -27.66 21.22
C THR A 25 -11.52 -26.24 21.21
N ARG A 26 -12.32 -25.28 21.70
CA ARG A 26 -12.00 -23.83 21.74
C ARG A 26 -10.67 -23.45 22.42
N SER A 27 -10.02 -24.37 23.11
CA SER A 27 -8.82 -24.08 23.90
C SER A 27 -7.50 -24.18 23.13
N SER A 28 -7.49 -24.62 21.87
CA SER A 28 -6.25 -24.85 21.09
C SER A 28 -5.88 -23.72 20.11
N LEU A 29 -6.68 -22.66 19.99
CA LEU A 29 -6.46 -21.60 19.00
C LEU A 29 -5.37 -20.59 19.39
N ALA A 30 -4.80 -20.68 20.59
CA ALA A 30 -3.88 -19.67 21.13
C ALA A 30 -2.40 -20.10 21.08
N SER A 31 -2.08 -21.35 20.75
CA SER A 31 -0.72 -21.88 20.90
C SER A 31 0.15 -21.88 19.65
N ASP A 32 -0.41 -21.58 18.47
CA ASP A 32 0.32 -21.81 17.20
C ASP A 32 0.81 -20.51 16.52
N VAL A 33 0.69 -19.36 17.18
CA VAL A 33 1.32 -18.11 16.73
C VAL A 33 2.56 -17.87 17.58
N GLU A 34 3.67 -18.51 17.19
CA GLU A 34 4.98 -18.12 17.70
C GLU A 34 5.29 -16.72 17.17
N LEU A 35 5.12 -15.72 18.05
CA LEU A 35 5.53 -14.34 17.82
C LEU A 35 7.07 -14.26 17.92
N GLU A 36 7.78 -14.99 17.06
CA GLU A 36 9.24 -15.23 17.11
C GLU A 36 10.08 -14.05 16.55
N ALA A 37 9.67 -12.83 16.87
CA ALA A 37 10.53 -11.65 16.90
C ALA A 37 9.88 -10.56 17.74
N ALA A 38 10.54 -10.13 18.82
CA ALA A 38 10.13 -8.93 19.55
C ALA A 38 10.09 -7.74 18.58
N LEU A 39 8.93 -7.08 18.47
CA LEU A 39 8.80 -5.87 17.69
C LEU A 39 9.70 -4.77 18.28
N PRO A 40 10.26 -3.88 17.45
CA PRO A 40 11.00 -2.72 17.96
C PRO A 40 10.08 -1.81 18.79
N GLU A 41 10.65 -1.14 19.79
CA GLU A 41 9.92 -0.19 20.66
C GLU A 41 9.27 0.95 19.87
N SER A 42 9.93 1.40 18.79
CA SER A 42 9.36 2.39 17.88
C SER A 42 9.89 2.21 16.46
N VAL A 43 9.07 2.57 15.47
CA VAL A 43 9.44 2.65 14.06
C VAL A 43 8.98 4.00 13.52
N ASP A 44 9.91 4.77 12.97
CA ASP A 44 9.62 6.00 12.24
C ASP A 44 10.26 5.92 10.86
N TRP A 45 9.46 5.68 9.83
CA TRP A 45 9.93 5.58 8.45
C TRP A 45 10.49 6.91 7.93
N ARG A 46 10.15 8.05 8.55
CA ARG A 46 10.67 9.37 8.14
C ARG A 46 12.13 9.58 8.54
N LYS A 47 12.62 8.83 9.53
CA LYS A 47 14.02 8.88 9.96
C LYS A 47 14.95 8.06 9.06
N ARG A 48 14.41 7.43 8.02
CA ARG A 48 15.18 6.66 7.05
C ARG A 48 15.48 7.51 5.84
N ASP A 49 16.72 7.38 5.38
CA ASP A 49 17.19 8.19 4.27
C ASP A 49 16.51 7.75 2.96
N ASN A 50 16.01 8.75 2.23
CA ASN A 50 15.59 8.63 0.83
C ASN A 50 14.51 7.57 0.53
N ILE A 51 13.56 7.36 1.45
CA ILE A 51 12.43 6.45 1.22
C ILE A 51 11.04 7.11 1.21
N LEU A 52 10.95 8.43 1.43
CA LEU A 52 9.70 9.17 1.42
C LEU A 52 9.82 10.38 0.48
N THR A 53 8.81 10.63 -0.33
CA THR A 53 8.70 11.86 -1.11
C THR A 53 8.23 13.02 -0.21
N PRO A 54 8.32 14.28 -0.68
CA PRO A 54 7.60 15.38 -0.07
C PRO A 54 6.10 15.09 0.06
N VAL A 55 5.48 15.62 1.12
CA VAL A 55 4.05 15.48 1.40
C VAL A 55 3.24 16.00 0.21
N LYS A 56 2.33 15.15 -0.31
CA LYS A 56 1.42 15.55 -1.39
C LYS A 56 0.15 16.18 -0.84
N SER A 57 -0.49 17.05 -1.64
CA SER A 57 -1.79 17.65 -1.32
C SER A 57 -2.84 17.26 -2.34
N GLN A 58 -3.97 16.73 -1.87
CA GLN A 58 -5.15 16.46 -2.71
C GLN A 58 -6.01 17.69 -2.99
N GLY A 59 -5.75 18.82 -2.32
CA GLY A 59 -6.59 20.02 -2.40
C GLY A 59 -8.06 19.73 -2.07
N ALA A 60 -8.98 20.29 -2.86
CA ALA A 60 -10.42 20.14 -2.66
C ALA A 60 -11.01 18.82 -3.23
N CYS A 61 -10.19 17.99 -3.90
CA CYS A 61 -10.64 16.75 -4.51
C CYS A 61 -10.65 15.59 -3.51
N GLY A 62 -11.72 14.80 -3.47
CA GLY A 62 -11.83 13.56 -2.68
C GLY A 62 -10.99 12.40 -3.23
N SER A 63 -9.72 12.66 -3.55
CA SER A 63 -8.76 11.70 -4.13
C SER A 63 -7.74 11.17 -3.10
N CYS A 64 -8.08 11.23 -1.81
CA CYS A 64 -7.24 10.69 -0.73
C CYS A 64 -6.79 9.24 -1.00
N TRP A 65 -7.67 8.44 -1.60
CA TRP A 65 -7.40 7.05 -1.99
C TRP A 65 -6.27 6.93 -3.03
N ALA A 66 -6.19 7.86 -3.99
CA ALA A 66 -5.15 7.88 -5.00
C ALA A 66 -3.84 8.43 -4.43
N VAL A 67 -3.90 9.51 -3.65
CA VAL A 67 -2.73 10.11 -3.00
C VAL A 67 -2.06 9.12 -2.04
N ALA A 68 -2.84 8.51 -1.14
CA ALA A 68 -2.33 7.54 -0.18
C ALA A 68 -1.71 6.31 -0.87
N ALA A 69 -2.35 5.82 -1.95
CA ALA A 69 -1.79 4.72 -2.72
C ALA A 69 -0.47 5.11 -3.40
N THR A 70 -0.38 6.29 -4.01
CA THR A 70 0.88 6.75 -4.62
C THR A 70 2.02 6.85 -3.60
N GLU A 71 1.81 7.49 -2.45
CA GLU A 71 2.86 7.64 -1.43
C GLU A 71 3.31 6.28 -0.86
N ALA A 72 2.38 5.34 -0.69
CA ALA A 72 2.69 3.98 -0.28
C ALA A 72 3.53 3.22 -1.34
N ILE A 73 3.19 3.35 -2.63
CA ILE A 73 3.94 2.72 -3.72
C ILE A 73 5.34 3.33 -3.84
N GLU A 74 5.45 4.65 -3.81
CA GLU A 74 6.74 5.37 -3.85
C GLU A 74 7.67 4.89 -2.76
N SER A 75 7.16 4.80 -1.52
CA SER A 75 7.94 4.34 -0.37
C SER A 75 8.40 2.90 -0.52
N ASN A 76 7.52 2.01 -1.00
CA ASN A 76 7.87 0.61 -1.24
C ASN A 76 8.91 0.46 -2.36
N ILE A 77 8.78 1.21 -3.46
CA ILE A 77 9.79 1.22 -4.54
C ILE A 77 11.12 1.70 -4.00
N ALA A 78 11.13 2.77 -3.20
CA ALA A 78 12.37 3.31 -2.63
C ALA A 78 13.03 2.33 -1.66
N ILE A 79 12.26 1.64 -0.82
CA ILE A 79 12.78 0.61 0.10
C ILE A 79 13.39 -0.56 -0.68
N GLU A 80 12.71 -1.06 -1.72
CA GLU A 80 13.16 -2.26 -2.45
C GLU A 80 14.29 -1.97 -3.44
N THR A 81 14.29 -0.79 -4.06
CA THR A 81 15.18 -0.48 -5.20
C THR A 81 16.21 0.60 -4.90
N GLY A 82 16.07 1.34 -3.80
CA GLY A 82 16.86 2.54 -3.50
C GLY A 82 16.52 3.75 -4.37
N LYS A 83 15.53 3.65 -5.27
CA LYS A 83 15.10 4.74 -6.15
C LYS A 83 13.83 5.39 -5.62
N LEU A 84 13.93 6.68 -5.30
CA LEU A 84 12.77 7.48 -4.91
C LEU A 84 12.14 8.11 -6.15
N LEU A 85 10.96 7.62 -6.52
CA LEU A 85 10.15 8.16 -7.62
C LEU A 85 9.05 9.06 -7.05
N SER A 86 8.60 10.04 -7.84
CA SER A 86 7.41 10.82 -7.53
C SER A 86 6.33 10.50 -8.55
N LEU A 87 5.34 9.72 -8.14
CA LEU A 87 4.25 9.17 -8.94
C LEU A 87 3.07 10.15 -9.04
N SER A 88 2.29 9.98 -10.11
CA SER A 88 1.12 10.80 -10.41
C SER A 88 -0.16 10.27 -9.73
N PRO A 89 -0.66 10.91 -8.66
CA PRO A 89 -1.99 10.62 -8.16
C PRO A 89 -3.08 11.04 -9.16
N GLN A 90 -2.77 11.92 -10.13
CA GLN A 90 -3.71 12.34 -11.16
C GLN A 90 -4.04 11.20 -12.12
N GLY A 91 -3.04 10.41 -12.52
CA GLY A 91 -3.25 9.26 -13.40
C GLY A 91 -4.25 8.28 -12.79
N LEU A 92 -4.11 7.98 -11.50
CA LEU A 92 -5.07 7.14 -10.78
C LEU A 92 -6.45 7.80 -10.68
N THR A 93 -6.49 9.05 -10.24
CA THR A 93 -7.74 9.81 -10.08
C THR A 93 -8.55 9.87 -11.38
N SER A 94 -7.88 9.96 -12.53
CA SER A 94 -8.53 10.12 -13.84
C SER A 94 -8.93 8.78 -14.48
N CYS A 95 -8.17 7.70 -14.24
CA CYS A 95 -8.27 6.48 -15.05
C CYS A 95 -8.87 5.28 -14.32
N VAL A 96 -8.92 5.27 -12.98
CA VAL A 96 -9.44 4.13 -12.22
C VAL A 96 -10.97 4.12 -12.27
N SER A 97 -11.52 3.07 -12.88
CA SER A 97 -12.97 2.85 -12.92
C SER A 97 -13.51 2.35 -11.57
N ASN A 98 -14.64 2.89 -11.11
CA ASN A 98 -15.33 2.47 -9.88
C ASN A 98 -16.79 2.03 -10.11
N PRO A 99 -17.03 0.95 -10.88
CA PRO A 99 -18.38 0.54 -11.26
C PRO A 99 -19.21 0.06 -10.06
N ARG A 100 -18.54 -0.43 -9.00
CA ARG A 100 -19.19 -0.90 -7.77
C ARG A 100 -19.35 0.20 -6.71
N ARG A 101 -18.91 1.43 -7.02
CA ARG A 101 -18.97 2.59 -6.12
C ARG A 101 -18.37 2.31 -4.74
N CYS A 102 -17.27 1.56 -4.70
CA CYS A 102 -16.58 1.24 -3.45
C CYS A 102 -15.93 2.51 -2.92
N GLY A 103 -16.31 2.98 -1.73
CA GLY A 103 -15.72 4.17 -1.11
C GLY A 103 -16.05 5.51 -1.78
N GLY A 104 -17.01 5.55 -2.71
CA GLY A 104 -17.40 6.76 -3.45
C GLY A 104 -17.74 6.46 -4.91
N ASP A 105 -17.92 7.51 -5.73
CA ASP A 105 -18.28 7.37 -7.15
C ASP A 105 -17.07 7.33 -8.11
N GLY A 106 -15.84 7.31 -7.57
CA GLY A 106 -14.60 7.39 -8.32
C GLY A 106 -14.03 8.80 -8.38
N GLY A 107 -12.83 8.97 -8.94
CA GLY A 107 -12.19 10.27 -9.10
C GLY A 107 -12.14 11.11 -7.83
N CYS A 108 -12.67 12.33 -7.91
CA CYS A 108 -12.76 13.26 -6.78
C CYS A 108 -13.94 13.00 -5.84
N GLN A 109 -14.81 12.04 -6.17
CA GLN A 109 -15.95 11.63 -5.36
C GLN A 109 -15.62 10.43 -4.46
N GLY A 110 -14.35 10.05 -4.36
CA GLY A 110 -13.87 8.98 -3.50
C GLY A 110 -13.81 7.61 -4.18
N ALA A 111 -12.84 6.80 -3.76
CA ALA A 111 -12.72 5.38 -4.05
C ALA A 111 -11.85 4.74 -2.94
N THR A 112 -11.36 3.52 -3.13
CA THR A 112 -10.47 2.85 -2.16
C THR A 112 -9.06 2.63 -2.72
N SER A 113 -8.05 2.64 -1.86
CA SER A 113 -6.64 2.48 -2.27
C SER A 113 -6.36 1.12 -2.90
N GLU A 114 -7.12 0.08 -2.54
CA GLU A 114 -7.03 -1.25 -3.17
C GLU A 114 -7.29 -1.19 -4.67
N MET A 115 -8.17 -0.29 -5.10
CA MET A 115 -8.45 -0.08 -6.52
C MET A 115 -7.27 0.60 -7.23
N ALA A 116 -6.64 1.57 -6.58
CA ALA A 116 -5.40 2.18 -7.07
C ALA A 116 -4.28 1.14 -7.22
N PHE A 117 -4.08 0.29 -6.21
CA PHE A 117 -3.07 -0.78 -6.27
C PHE A 117 -3.36 -1.75 -7.42
N ASN A 118 -4.59 -2.25 -7.53
CA ASN A 118 -4.97 -3.18 -8.61
C ASN A 118 -4.84 -2.53 -10.00
N HIS A 119 -5.21 -1.27 -10.15
CA HIS A 119 -5.00 -0.55 -11.42
C HIS A 119 -3.52 -0.44 -11.76
N THR A 120 -2.69 -0.05 -10.78
CA THR A 120 -1.23 0.09 -10.96
C THR A 120 -0.59 -1.25 -11.32
N MET A 121 -1.02 -2.35 -10.71
CA MET A 121 -0.51 -3.70 -11.05
C MET A 121 -0.79 -4.09 -12.50
N ARG A 122 -1.89 -3.60 -13.10
CA ARG A 122 -2.32 -3.97 -14.46
C ARG A 122 -1.79 -3.05 -15.54
N HIS A 123 -1.66 -1.76 -15.25
CA HIS A 123 -1.37 -0.73 -16.25
C HIS A 123 -0.08 0.06 -15.96
N GLY A 124 0.54 -0.16 -14.80
CA GLY A 124 1.58 0.71 -14.29
C GLY A 124 1.02 2.05 -13.81
N ILE A 125 1.93 2.98 -13.54
CA ILE A 125 1.62 4.34 -13.10
C ILE A 125 2.70 5.30 -13.59
N ALA A 126 2.29 6.48 -14.03
CA ALA A 126 3.19 7.52 -14.51
C ALA A 126 3.81 8.31 -13.35
N GLU A 127 4.94 8.96 -13.60
CA GLU A 127 5.49 9.95 -12.68
C GLU A 127 4.69 11.27 -12.72
N ILE A 128 4.76 12.04 -11.64
CA ILE A 128 4.02 13.30 -11.49
C ILE A 128 4.36 14.32 -12.57
N TRP A 129 5.58 14.31 -13.10
CA TRP A 129 5.99 15.23 -14.16
C TRP A 129 5.38 14.87 -15.53
N GLN A 130 5.01 13.60 -15.75
CA GLN A 130 4.36 13.14 -16.97
C GLN A 130 2.86 13.42 -16.96
N TYR A 131 2.24 13.33 -15.78
CA TYR A 131 0.83 13.63 -15.58
C TYR A 131 0.65 14.45 -14.29
N PRO A 132 0.78 15.79 -14.36
CA PRO A 132 0.69 16.66 -13.20
C PRO A 132 -0.68 16.62 -12.51
N TYR A 133 -0.69 16.87 -11.20
CA TYR A 133 -1.91 16.91 -10.41
C TYR A 133 -2.67 18.24 -10.61
N VAL A 134 -3.88 18.13 -11.15
CA VAL A 134 -4.76 19.27 -11.48
C VAL A 134 -6.14 19.15 -10.85
N SER A 135 -6.51 17.98 -10.33
CA SER A 135 -7.82 17.77 -9.68
C SER A 135 -7.98 18.53 -8.36
N GLY A 136 -6.89 18.95 -7.71
CA GLY A 136 -6.94 19.63 -6.42
C GLY A 136 -7.34 21.10 -6.47
N VAL A 137 -7.40 21.71 -7.65
CA VAL A 137 -7.85 23.10 -7.85
C VAL A 137 -9.30 23.10 -8.34
N THR A 138 -10.12 23.94 -7.72
CA THR A 138 -11.51 24.23 -8.13
C THR A 138 -11.56 25.38 -9.11
#